data_AF-A0A9E6BEA1-F1
#
_entry.id   AF-A0A9E6BEA1-F1
#
_cell.length_a   1.000
_cell.length_b   1.000
_cell.length_c   1.000
_cell.angle_alpha   90.00
_cell.angle_beta   90.00
_cell.angle_gamma   90.00
#
_symmetry.space_group_name_H-M   'P 1'
#
loop_
_entity.id
_entity.type
_entity.pdbx_description
1 polymer ?
#
loop_
_entity_poly.entity_id
_entity_poly.type
_entity_poly.pdbx_seq_one_letter_code
_entity_poly.pdbx_strand_id
1 'polypeptide(L)'
;MELGDLIDIAGVIATSVFSYLIWKATKQNAETATASYCLQKSIVRNQNEIEEALKIECRQNVFKRAVKAISKLFDILENNYCLDDLNDFHGLDLTDEELVKYFNVKEREKIKMAFNNFSELVEILSRREEGEELDLEYVYFCKDEMWELVNMIEHSV
;
A
#
# COMPACT_ATOMS: atom_id res chain seq x y z
N MET A 1 -19.40 77.66 4.36
CA MET A 1 -19.11 76.27 3.97
C MET A 1 -19.58 76.14 2.56
N GLU A 2 -18.65 76.06 1.61
CA GLU A 2 -18.98 76.02 0.18
C GLU A 2 -19.40 74.59 -0.19
N LEU A 3 -20.24 74.43 -1.22
CA LEU A 3 -20.74 73.13 -1.66
C LEU A 3 -19.61 72.15 -2.00
N GLY A 4 -18.44 72.67 -2.40
CA GLY A 4 -17.23 71.88 -2.68
C GLY A 4 -16.67 71.18 -1.45
N ASP A 5 -16.61 71.84 -0.30
CA ASP A 5 -16.08 71.26 0.95
C ASP A 5 -16.90 70.04 1.42
N LEU A 6 -18.22 70.09 1.21
CA LEU A 6 -19.14 68.99 1.56
C LEU A 6 -18.95 67.77 0.65
N ILE A 7 -18.66 67.99 -0.63
CA ILE A 7 -18.41 66.92 -1.60
C ILE A 7 -17.07 66.24 -1.30
N ASP A 8 -16.04 67.03 -0.96
CA ASP A 8 -14.72 66.50 -0.61
C ASP A 8 -14.77 65.65 0.67
N ILE A 9 -15.49 66.12 1.70
CA ILE A 9 -15.70 65.36 2.94
C ILE A 9 -16.45 64.04 2.65
N ALA A 10 -17.50 64.08 1.82
CA ALA A 10 -18.24 62.88 1.44
C ALA A 10 -17.36 61.88 0.66
N GLY A 11 -16.49 62.36 -0.22
CA GLY A 11 -15.54 61.53 -0.97
C GLY A 11 -14.50 60.84 -0.07
N VAL A 12 -13.96 61.56 0.93
CA VAL A 12 -13.02 60.99 1.91
C VAL A 12 -13.70 59.90 2.75
N ILE A 13 -14.93 60.14 3.22
CA ILE A 13 -15.70 59.14 3.99
C ILE A 13 -15.98 57.90 3.14
N ALA A 14 -16.47 58.07 1.91
CA ALA A 14 -16.77 56.95 1.02
C ALA A 14 -15.52 56.09 0.73
N THR A 15 -14.38 56.74 0.44
CA THR A 15 -13.11 56.05 0.17
C THR A 15 -12.60 55.31 1.42
N SER A 16 -12.79 55.88 2.61
CA SER A 16 -12.40 55.26 3.87
C SER A 16 -13.24 54.02 4.18
N VAL A 17 -14.55 54.10 3.96
CA VAL A 17 -15.48 52.97 4.13
C VAL A 17 -15.16 51.86 3.12
N PHE A 18 -14.93 52.19 1.85
CA PHE A 18 -14.53 51.19 0.84
C PHE A 18 -13.20 50.52 1.18
N SER A 19 -12.21 51.29 1.61
CA SER A 19 -10.90 50.77 2.03
C SER A 19 -11.03 49.82 3.22
N TYR A 20 -11.88 50.16 4.19
CA TYR A 20 -12.18 49.29 5.33
C TYR A 20 -12.86 47.99 4.92
N LEU A 21 -13.83 48.03 4.01
CA LEU A 21 -14.52 46.84 3.49
C LEU A 21 -13.56 45.92 2.73
N ILE A 22 -12.66 46.48 1.90
CA ILE A 22 -11.64 45.72 1.17
C ILE A 22 -10.65 45.07 2.14
N TRP A 23 -10.19 45.81 3.16
CA TRP A 23 -9.30 45.26 4.19
C TRP A 23 -9.97 44.10 4.94
N LYS A 24 -11.23 44.26 5.34
CA LYS A 24 -11.99 43.22 6.04
C LYS A 24 -12.17 41.97 5.17
N ALA A 25 -12.52 42.13 3.89
CA ALA A 25 -12.64 41.03 2.94
C ALA A 25 -11.29 40.32 2.71
N THR A 26 -10.21 41.08 2.54
CA THR A 26 -8.85 40.53 2.40
C THR A 26 -8.43 39.73 3.63
N LYS A 27 -8.74 40.23 4.83
CA LYS A 27 -8.44 39.54 6.08
C LYS A 27 -9.21 38.22 6.20
N GLN A 28 -10.51 38.22 5.90
CA GLN A 28 -11.32 36.99 5.90
C GLN A 28 -10.85 35.97 4.85
N ASN A 29 -10.43 36.44 3.67
CA ASN A 29 -9.86 35.57 2.65
C ASN A 29 -8.51 34.97 3.09
N ALA A 30 -7.65 35.75 3.74
CA ALA A 30 -6.38 35.26 4.27
C ALA A 30 -6.58 34.21 5.39
N GLU A 31 -7.54 34.43 6.29
CA GLU A 31 -7.92 33.47 7.32
C GLU A 31 -8.48 32.17 6.71
N THR A 32 -9.35 32.29 5.69
CA THR A 32 -9.91 31.12 4.98
C THR A 32 -8.83 30.34 4.24
N ALA A 33 -7.93 31.02 3.51
CA ALA A 33 -6.81 30.40 2.82
C ALA A 33 -5.88 29.66 3.79
N THR A 34 -5.62 30.25 4.96
CA THR A 34 -4.81 29.63 6.02
C THR A 34 -5.50 28.38 6.58
N ALA A 35 -6.80 28.45 6.87
CA ALA A 35 -7.58 27.31 7.33
C ALA A 35 -7.59 26.17 6.29
N SER A 36 -7.80 26.49 5.01
CA SER A 36 -7.74 25.52 3.91
C SER A 36 -6.35 24.89 3.78
N TYR A 37 -5.27 25.67 3.91
CA TYR A 37 -3.92 25.15 3.91
C TYR A 37 -3.66 24.19 5.07
N CYS A 38 -4.08 24.56 6.29
CA CYS A 38 -3.97 23.69 7.46
C CYS A 38 -4.75 22.37 7.28
N LEU A 39 -5.96 22.44 6.72
CA LEU A 39 -6.77 21.25 6.40
C LEU A 39 -6.09 20.38 5.36
N GLN A 40 -5.61 20.94 4.25
CA GLN A 40 -4.87 20.19 3.22
C GLN A 40 -3.63 19.52 3.81
N LYS A 41 -2.86 20.23 4.64
CA LYS A 41 -1.69 19.66 5.31
C LYS A 41 -2.07 18.49 6.22
N SER A 42 -3.18 18.60 6.96
CA SER A 42 -3.68 17.51 7.80
C SER A 42 -4.17 16.31 6.96
N ILE A 43 -4.83 16.55 5.83
CA ILE A 43 -5.29 15.50 4.93
C ILE A 43 -4.10 14.74 4.35
N VAL A 44 -3.10 15.45 3.83
CA VAL A 44 -1.89 14.82 3.27
C VAL A 44 -1.16 14.02 4.34
N ARG A 45 -1.04 14.56 5.55
CA ARG A 45 -0.43 13.83 6.67
C ARG A 45 -1.19 12.54 6.98
N ASN A 46 -2.52 12.61 7.12
CA ASN A 46 -3.33 11.42 7.39
C ASN A 46 -3.28 10.42 6.24
N GLN A 47 -3.24 10.88 4.99
CA GLN A 47 -3.08 10.01 3.82
C GLN A 47 -1.74 9.28 3.86
N ASN A 48 -0.64 9.96 4.19
CA ASN A 48 0.67 9.33 4.33
C ASN A 48 0.70 8.31 5.48
N GLU A 49 0.04 8.60 6.61
CA GLU A 49 -0.05 7.68 7.75
C GLU A 49 -0.87 6.42 7.39
N ILE A 50 -1.98 6.59 6.67
CA ILE A 50 -2.79 5.47 6.15
C ILE A 50 -2.00 4.67 5.11
N GLU A 51 -1.27 5.34 4.22
CA GLU A 51 -0.49 4.66 3.18
C GLU A 51 0.64 3.82 3.77
N GLU A 52 1.34 4.31 4.79
CA GLU A 52 2.38 3.53 5.48
C GLU A 52 1.77 2.36 6.26
N ALA A 53 0.61 2.54 6.89
CA ALA A 53 -0.10 1.46 7.56
C ALA A 53 -0.51 0.35 6.57
N LEU A 54 -1.06 0.71 5.41
CA LEU A 54 -1.42 -0.24 4.34
C LEU A 54 -0.19 -0.95 3.78
N LYS A 55 0.93 -0.25 3.62
CA LYS A 55 2.19 -0.84 3.18
C LYS A 55 2.70 -1.91 4.16
N ILE A 56 2.65 -1.62 5.46
CA ILE A 56 3.03 -2.57 6.51
C ILE A 56 2.09 -3.78 6.49
N GLU A 57 0.77 -3.55 6.43
CA GLU A 57 -0.23 -4.61 6.38
C GLU A 57 -0.02 -5.53 5.16
N CYS A 58 0.17 -4.94 3.99
CA CYS A 58 0.43 -5.68 2.75
C CYS A 58 1.69 -6.54 2.86
N ARG A 59 2.78 -5.99 3.40
CA ARG A 59 4.04 -6.73 3.61
C ARG A 59 3.88 -7.87 4.60
N GLN A 60 3.17 -7.64 5.70
CA GLN A 60 2.86 -8.68 6.68
C GLN A 60 1.98 -9.80 6.08
N ASN A 61 1.06 -9.47 5.18
CA ASN A 61 0.24 -10.47 4.48
C ASN A 61 1.12 -11.38 3.60
N VAL A 62 2.02 -10.81 2.78
CA VAL A 62 2.96 -11.60 1.97
C VAL A 62 3.84 -12.49 2.86
N PHE A 63 4.38 -11.93 3.95
CA PHE A 63 5.19 -12.68 4.91
C PHE A 63 4.43 -13.89 5.48
N LYS A 64 3.21 -13.67 6.00
CA LYS A 64 2.38 -14.72 6.58
C LYS A 64 2.07 -15.83 5.56
N ARG A 65 1.77 -15.46 4.32
CA ARG A 65 1.50 -16.42 3.24
C ARG A 65 2.75 -17.22 2.88
N ALA A 66 3.91 -16.58 2.75
CA ALA A 66 5.17 -17.26 2.47
C ALA A 66 5.53 -18.25 3.59
N VAL A 67 5.37 -17.86 4.86
CA VAL A 67 5.56 -18.77 6.01
C VAL A 67 4.59 -19.96 5.96
N LYS A 68 3.32 -19.73 5.62
CA LYS A 68 2.35 -20.82 5.45
C LYS A 68 2.74 -21.77 4.32
N ALA A 69 3.23 -21.24 3.19
CA ALA A 69 3.73 -22.05 2.07
C ALA A 69 4.92 -22.92 2.49
N ILE A 70 5.87 -22.35 3.23
CA ILE A 70 7.03 -23.08 3.77
C ILE A 70 6.60 -24.21 4.68
N SER A 71 5.68 -23.94 5.62
CA SER A 71 5.14 -24.98 6.51
C SER A 71 4.53 -26.12 5.70
N LYS A 72 3.78 -25.81 4.64
CA LYS A 72 3.24 -26.83 3.75
C LYS A 72 4.35 -27.60 3.06
N LEU A 73 5.36 -26.95 2.48
CA LEU A 73 6.51 -27.62 1.86
C LEU A 73 7.24 -28.57 2.83
N PHE A 74 7.33 -28.23 4.12
CA PHE A 74 7.85 -29.16 5.13
C PHE A 74 6.94 -30.38 5.32
N ASP A 75 5.62 -30.20 5.41
CA ASP A 75 4.68 -31.32 5.50
C ASP A 75 4.81 -32.28 4.30
N ILE A 76 5.02 -31.73 3.09
CA ILE A 76 5.25 -32.49 1.85
C ILE A 76 6.49 -33.38 1.98
N LEU A 77 7.59 -32.81 2.48
CA LEU A 77 8.88 -33.48 2.60
C LEU A 77 8.89 -34.54 3.70
N GLU A 78 8.18 -34.32 4.81
CA GLU A 78 8.22 -35.21 5.97
C GLU A 78 7.18 -36.33 5.93
N ASN A 79 5.97 -36.06 5.42
CA ASN A 79 4.82 -36.95 5.64
C ASN A 79 4.27 -37.63 4.38
N ASN A 80 4.94 -37.50 3.23
CA ASN A 80 4.57 -38.20 1.98
C ASN A 80 3.10 -37.99 1.55
N TYR A 81 2.59 -36.78 1.81
CA TYR A 81 1.40 -36.13 1.26
C TYR A 81 -0.02 -36.61 1.65
N CYS A 82 -0.87 -35.62 2.00
CA CYS A 82 -2.32 -35.68 1.87
C CYS A 82 -2.79 -34.43 1.10
N LEU A 83 -3.49 -34.62 -0.02
CA LEU A 83 -3.89 -33.56 -0.98
C LEU A 83 -5.00 -32.63 -0.47
N ASP A 84 -5.71 -33.03 0.58
CA ASP A 84 -6.92 -32.35 1.06
C ASP A 84 -6.67 -30.91 1.56
N ASP A 85 -5.40 -30.56 1.81
CA ASP A 85 -5.00 -29.33 2.50
C ASP A 85 -4.35 -28.23 1.61
N LEU A 86 -4.22 -28.46 0.30
CA LEU A 86 -3.62 -27.48 -0.63
C LEU A 86 -4.59 -26.75 -1.55
N ASN A 87 -5.83 -27.24 -1.64
CA ASN A 87 -6.87 -26.52 -2.36
C ASN A 87 -7.13 -25.12 -1.79
N ASP A 88 -6.77 -24.89 -0.51
CA ASP A 88 -6.87 -23.58 0.14
C ASP A 88 -5.77 -22.58 -0.26
N PHE A 89 -4.75 -23.00 -1.00
CA PHE A 89 -3.65 -22.13 -1.41
C PHE A 89 -3.82 -21.64 -2.85
N HIS A 90 -4.76 -20.73 -3.06
CA HIS A 90 -4.91 -20.00 -4.32
C HIS A 90 -3.90 -18.84 -4.39
N GLY A 91 -2.64 -19.16 -4.70
CA GLY A 91 -1.61 -18.20 -5.08
C GLY A 91 -1.44 -16.95 -4.18
N LEU A 92 -0.89 -15.91 -4.78
CA LEU A 92 -0.76 -14.59 -4.17
C LEU A 92 -2.04 -13.79 -4.42
N ASP A 93 -2.81 -13.52 -3.37
CA ASP A 93 -4.01 -12.67 -3.42
C ASP A 93 -3.62 -11.19 -3.29
N LEU A 94 -2.82 -10.73 -4.24
CA LEU A 94 -2.43 -9.34 -4.38
C LEU A 94 -2.55 -8.93 -5.83
N THR A 95 -3.12 -7.75 -6.04
CA THR A 95 -3.16 -7.16 -7.36
C THR A 95 -1.76 -6.70 -7.78
N ASP A 96 -1.52 -6.65 -9.10
CA ASP A 96 -0.27 -6.09 -9.64
C ASP A 96 -0.07 -4.63 -9.19
N GLU A 97 -1.16 -3.90 -8.99
CA GLU A 97 -1.15 -2.51 -8.52
C GLU A 97 -0.62 -2.40 -7.08
N GLU A 98 -1.09 -3.26 -6.17
CA GLU A 98 -0.61 -3.31 -4.78
C GLU A 98 0.86 -3.72 -4.70
N LEU A 99 1.27 -4.68 -5.54
CA LEU A 99 2.67 -5.07 -5.65
C LEU A 99 3.55 -3.88 -6.08
N VAL A 100 3.14 -3.16 -7.14
CA VAL A 100 3.89 -2.01 -7.65
C VAL A 100 4.01 -0.89 -6.62
N LYS A 101 2.94 -0.67 -5.84
CA LYS A 101 2.86 0.41 -4.86
C LYS A 101 3.69 0.16 -3.60
N TYR A 102 3.72 -1.07 -3.10
CA TYR A 102 4.28 -1.37 -1.77
C TYR A 102 5.61 -2.12 -1.78
N PHE A 103 6.05 -2.59 -2.96
CA PHE A 103 7.28 -3.35 -3.12
C PHE A 103 8.16 -2.78 -4.23
N ASN A 104 9.47 -2.83 -4.00
CA ASN A 104 10.45 -2.45 -5.01
C ASN A 104 10.55 -3.51 -6.13
N VAL A 105 11.22 -3.18 -7.23
CA VAL A 105 11.30 -4.05 -8.42
C VAL A 105 11.81 -5.45 -8.06
N LYS A 106 12.88 -5.55 -7.26
CA LYS A 106 13.50 -6.83 -6.88
C LYS A 106 12.58 -7.66 -5.98
N GLU A 107 11.94 -7.02 -5.01
CA GLU A 107 10.96 -7.67 -4.13
C GLU A 107 9.79 -8.24 -4.95
N ARG A 108 9.26 -7.47 -5.91
CA ARG A 108 8.17 -7.93 -6.78
C ARG A 108 8.57 -9.13 -7.62
N GLU A 109 9.76 -9.11 -8.21
CA GLU A 109 10.29 -10.23 -8.98
C GLU A 109 10.40 -11.49 -8.11
N LYS A 110 10.95 -11.36 -6.90
CA LYS A 110 11.07 -12.50 -5.98
C LYS A 110 9.72 -13.02 -5.51
N ILE A 111 8.78 -12.15 -5.16
CA ILE A 111 7.41 -12.52 -4.78
C ILE A 111 6.76 -13.31 -5.91
N LYS A 112 6.77 -12.79 -7.14
CA LYS A 112 6.17 -13.45 -8.29
C LYS A 112 6.82 -14.81 -8.55
N MET A 113 8.16 -14.87 -8.55
CA MET A 113 8.89 -16.11 -8.78
C MET A 113 8.55 -17.19 -7.74
N ALA A 114 8.67 -16.87 -6.45
CA ALA A 114 8.40 -17.82 -5.39
C ALA A 114 6.96 -18.35 -5.40
N PHE A 115 5.97 -17.45 -5.53
CA PHE A 115 4.56 -17.85 -5.54
C PHE A 115 4.15 -18.56 -6.83
N ASN A 116 4.74 -18.24 -7.98
CA ASN A 116 4.50 -18.97 -9.23
C ASN A 116 5.06 -20.39 -9.14
N ASN A 117 6.30 -20.56 -8.69
CA ASN A 117 6.92 -21.88 -8.52
C ASN A 117 6.14 -22.74 -7.52
N PHE A 118 5.70 -22.14 -6.41
CA PHE A 118 4.85 -22.85 -5.46
C PHE A 118 3.49 -23.23 -6.06
N SER A 119 2.86 -22.35 -6.83
CA SER A 119 1.58 -22.67 -7.49
C SER A 119 1.73 -23.78 -8.53
N GLU A 120 2.82 -23.77 -9.31
CA GLU A 120 3.17 -24.82 -10.25
C GLU A 120 3.38 -26.16 -9.52
N LEU A 121 4.10 -26.17 -8.39
CA LEU A 121 4.26 -27.35 -7.56
C LEU A 121 2.90 -27.88 -7.06
N VAL A 122 2.01 -26.99 -6.58
CA VAL A 122 0.67 -27.38 -6.15
C VAL A 122 -0.13 -28.00 -7.30
N GLU A 123 -0.04 -27.44 -8.51
CA GLU A 123 -0.68 -28.01 -9.70
C GLU A 123 -0.14 -29.39 -10.05
N ILE A 124 1.18 -29.57 -10.03
CA ILE A 124 1.84 -30.86 -10.28
C ILE A 124 1.33 -31.90 -9.29
N LEU A 125 1.33 -31.55 -8.00
CA LEU A 125 0.89 -32.44 -6.93
C LEU A 125 -0.60 -32.78 -7.04
N SER A 126 -1.43 -31.82 -7.46
CA SER A 126 -2.87 -32.03 -7.66
C SER A 126 -3.19 -32.95 -8.84
N ARG A 127 -2.29 -33.08 -9.81
CA ARG A 127 -2.45 -33.96 -10.99
C ARG A 127 -1.79 -35.32 -10.82
N ARG A 128 -0.97 -35.49 -9.79
CA ARG A 128 -0.16 -36.69 -9.54
C ARG A 128 -1.06 -37.87 -9.17
N GLU A 129 -0.82 -39.03 -9.79
CA GLU A 129 -1.48 -40.29 -9.43
C GLU A 129 -0.75 -40.99 -8.26
N GLU A 130 -1.46 -41.82 -7.49
CA GLU A 130 -0.84 -42.62 -6.42
C GLU A 130 0.29 -43.50 -6.98
N GLY A 131 1.52 -43.26 -6.53
CA GLY A 131 2.69 -44.07 -6.88
C GLY A 131 3.65 -43.46 -7.89
N GLU A 132 3.34 -42.31 -8.51
CA GLU A 132 4.34 -41.53 -9.26
C GLU A 132 5.42 -41.01 -8.31
N GLU A 133 6.68 -40.88 -8.73
CA GLU A 133 7.76 -40.36 -7.86
C GLU A 133 7.67 -38.83 -7.74
N LEU A 134 7.91 -38.30 -6.54
CA LEU A 134 7.93 -36.86 -6.33
C LEU A 134 9.30 -36.32 -6.74
N ASP A 135 9.33 -35.28 -7.55
CA ASP A 135 10.55 -34.51 -7.78
C ASP A 135 10.91 -33.72 -6.51
N LEU A 136 11.66 -34.38 -5.62
CA LEU A 136 12.14 -33.78 -4.37
C LEU A 136 13.07 -32.60 -4.62
N GLU A 137 13.81 -32.58 -5.74
CA GLU A 137 14.70 -31.46 -6.08
C GLU A 137 13.87 -30.20 -6.32
N TYR A 138 12.77 -30.31 -7.05
CA TYR A 138 11.85 -29.19 -7.28
C TYR A 138 11.14 -28.73 -5.99
N VAL A 139 10.79 -29.66 -5.09
CA VAL A 139 10.23 -29.30 -3.76
C VAL A 139 11.24 -28.52 -2.92
N TYR A 140 12.51 -28.96 -2.88
CA TYR A 140 13.56 -28.23 -2.18
C TYR A 140 13.81 -26.85 -2.79
N PHE A 141 13.82 -26.75 -4.12
CA PHE A 141 13.91 -25.47 -4.82
C PHE A 141 12.79 -24.51 -4.43
N CYS A 142 11.53 -24.96 -4.43
CA CYS A 142 10.40 -24.13 -4.00
C CYS A 142 10.51 -23.69 -2.53
N LYS A 143 11.05 -24.56 -1.67
CA LYS A 143 11.26 -24.26 -0.24
C LYS A 143 12.30 -23.17 -0.06
N ASP A 144 13.43 -23.27 -0.75
CA ASP A 144 14.51 -22.30 -0.66
C ASP A 144 14.08 -20.94 -1.24
N GLU A 145 13.34 -20.94 -2.35
CA GLU A 145 12.73 -19.74 -2.94
C GLU A 145 11.80 -18.99 -1.96
N MET A 146 10.92 -19.74 -1.28
CA MET A 146 10.04 -19.17 -0.26
C MET A 146 10.80 -18.70 0.98
N TRP A 147 11.85 -19.43 1.39
CA TRP A 147 12.69 -19.04 2.52
C TRP A 147 13.45 -17.74 2.24
N GLU A 148 14.01 -17.59 1.04
CA GLU A 148 14.64 -16.35 0.61
C GLU A 148 13.65 -15.18 0.57
N LEU A 149 12.40 -15.42 0.13
CA LEU A 149 11.36 -14.41 0.15
C LEU A 149 11.03 -13.96 1.58
N VAL A 150 10.88 -14.89 2.52
CA VAL A 150 10.64 -14.58 3.93
C VAL A 150 11.76 -13.72 4.51
N ASN A 151 13.02 -14.13 4.30
CA ASN A 151 14.17 -13.36 4.76
C ASN A 151 14.20 -11.95 4.13
N MET A 152 13.89 -11.83 2.84
CA MET A 152 13.86 -10.54 2.16
C MET A 152 12.81 -9.59 2.75
N ILE A 153 11.60 -10.09 3.04
CA ILE A 153 10.52 -9.26 3.60
C ILE A 153 10.78 -8.93 5.06
N GLU A 154 11.26 -9.88 5.86
CA GLU A 154 11.55 -9.68 7.29
C GLU A 154 12.58 -8.57 7.52
N HIS A 155 13.64 -8.51 6.69
CA HIS A 155 14.67 -7.47 6.79
C HIS A 155 14.27 -6.13 6.18
N SER A 156 13.08 -6.05 5.57
CA SER A 156 12.56 -4.86 4.92
C SER A 156 11.45 -4.17 5.72
N VAL A 157 10.86 -4.84 6.73
CA VAL A 157 9.87 -4.31 7.69
C VAL A 157 10.59 -3.70 8.89
#